data_AF-T0ZJ78-F1
#
_entry.id   AF-T0ZJ78-F1
#
_cell.length_a   1.000
_cell.length_b   1.000
_cell.length_c   1.000
_cell.angle_alpha   90.00
_cell.angle_beta   90.00
_cell.angle_gamma   90.00
#
_symmetry.space_group_name_H-M   'P 1'
#
loop_
_entity.id
_entity.type
_entity.pdbx_description
1 polymer ?
#
loop_
_entity_poly.entity_id
_entity_poly.type
_entity_poly.pdbx_seq_one_letter_code
_entity_poly.pdbx_strand_id
1 'polypeptide(L)'
;RLGRGGGAVRRPRAVQPAAGCVMSHAAAELLIRAEAKRLRLPVMAGQATKFAEEAALAGHGPLEFLAALLAAEVAQRDRNVERARVAQARFPELKELADFNFALVPSLSPVTVAA
;
A
#
# COMPACT_ATOMS: atom_id res chain seq x y z
N ARG A 1 29.42 32.70 38.85
CA ARG A 1 28.37 33.74 38.67
C ARG A 1 28.04 33.79 37.17
N LEU A 2 26.83 33.38 36.79
CA LEU A 2 25.99 33.69 35.59
C LEU A 2 26.69 34.23 34.32
N GLY A 3 26.40 33.82 33.08
CA GLY A 3 25.18 33.22 32.50
C GLY A 3 25.43 32.80 31.03
N ARG A 4 24.66 31.88 30.46
CA ARG A 4 23.30 32.03 29.87
C ARG A 4 23.35 32.52 28.39
N GLY A 5 22.86 31.68 27.48
CA GLY A 5 22.58 31.98 26.07
C GLY A 5 22.88 30.75 25.21
N GLY A 6 21.96 29.83 24.92
CA GLY A 6 20.61 30.08 24.40
C GLY A 6 20.60 29.72 22.90
N GLY A 7 20.86 28.45 22.57
CA GLY A 7 20.84 27.95 21.21
C GLY A 7 19.43 28.04 20.62
N ALA A 8 19.25 28.94 19.66
CA ALA A 8 18.01 29.08 18.93
C ALA A 8 17.76 27.84 18.06
N VAL A 9 16.97 26.90 18.58
CA VAL A 9 16.41 25.79 17.80
C VAL A 9 15.55 26.41 16.70
N ARG A 10 16.07 26.42 15.46
CA ARG A 10 15.30 26.83 14.28
C ARG A 10 14.17 25.84 14.08
N ARG A 11 12.97 26.19 14.57
CA ARG A 11 11.75 25.43 14.31
C ARG A 11 11.51 25.42 12.79
N PRO A 12 11.10 24.29 12.19
CA PRO A 12 10.71 24.28 10.78
C PRO A 12 9.54 25.24 10.61
N ARG A 13 9.70 26.18 9.69
CA ARG A 13 8.70 27.19 9.33
C ARG A 13 7.45 26.46 8.84
N ALA A 14 6.36 26.53 9.60
CA ALA A 14 5.05 26.11 9.11
C ALA A 14 4.72 26.94 7.87
N VAL A 15 4.69 26.30 6.71
CA VAL A 15 4.17 26.91 5.48
C VAL A 15 2.68 27.09 5.69
N GLN A 16 2.26 28.29 6.07
CA GLN A 16 0.86 28.69 5.96
C GLN A 16 0.61 29.04 4.49
N PRO A 17 -0.40 28.44 3.84
CA PRO A 17 -0.80 28.88 2.51
C PRO A 17 -1.41 30.29 2.63
N ALA A 18 -0.86 31.22 1.84
CA ALA A 18 -1.42 32.55 1.68
C ALA A 18 -2.86 32.43 1.15
N ALA A 19 -3.77 33.17 1.77
CA ALA A 19 -5.15 33.28 1.36
C ALA A 19 -5.26 33.60 -0.14
N GLY A 20 -6.01 32.78 -0.89
CA GLY A 20 -6.48 33.12 -2.24
C GLY A 20 -5.69 32.58 -3.43
N CYS A 21 -4.64 31.78 -3.25
CA CYS A 21 -4.07 31.04 -4.38
C CYS A 21 -4.81 29.71 -4.52
N VAL A 22 -5.67 29.58 -5.52
CA VAL A 22 -6.22 28.27 -5.93
C VAL A 22 -5.01 27.38 -6.23
N MET A 23 -4.78 26.37 -5.40
CA MET A 23 -3.70 25.41 -5.61
C MET A 23 -3.79 24.90 -7.05
N SER A 24 -2.72 25.08 -7.84
CA SER A 24 -2.73 24.55 -9.20
C SER A 24 -2.84 23.03 -9.13
N HIS A 25 -3.56 22.41 -10.07
CA HIS A 25 -3.77 20.97 -10.09
C HIS A 25 -2.44 20.21 -10.08
N ALA A 26 -1.44 20.69 -10.84
CA ALA A 26 -0.08 20.16 -10.84
C ALA A 26 0.63 20.28 -9.48
N ALA A 27 0.45 21.40 -8.76
CA ALA A 27 1.00 21.55 -7.41
C ALA A 27 0.32 20.59 -6.42
N ALA A 28 -0.99 20.39 -6.54
CA ALA A 28 -1.73 19.44 -5.72
C ALA A 28 -1.27 17.99 -5.97
N GLU A 29 -1.07 17.59 -7.23
CA GLU A 29 -0.55 16.27 -7.59
C GLU A 29 0.84 16.01 -6.97
N LEU A 30 1.75 16.98 -7.10
CA LEU A 30 3.10 16.85 -6.54
C LEU A 30 3.08 16.72 -5.01
N LEU A 31 2.23 17.50 -4.33
CA LEU A 31 2.06 17.41 -2.88
C LEU A 31 1.47 16.07 -2.45
N ILE A 32 0.41 15.60 -3.12
CA ILE A 32 -0.19 14.29 -2.86
C ILE A 32 0.87 13.20 -3.02
N ARG A 33 1.63 13.22 -4.11
CA ARG A 33 2.69 12.25 -4.34
C ARG A 33 3.79 12.28 -3.28
N ALA A 34 4.21 13.46 -2.85
CA ALA A 34 5.23 13.62 -1.83
C ALA A 34 4.76 13.11 -0.46
N GLU A 35 3.56 13.50 -0.03
CA GLU A 35 3.00 13.10 1.27
C GLU A 35 2.59 11.63 1.29
N ALA A 36 1.99 11.12 0.21
CA ALA A 36 1.64 9.70 0.08
C ALA A 36 2.90 8.81 0.18
N LYS A 37 4.03 9.22 -0.39
CA LYS A 37 5.31 8.52 -0.21
C LYS A 37 5.77 8.51 1.25
N ARG A 38 5.66 9.65 1.96
CA ARG A 38 6.01 9.75 3.40
C ARG A 38 5.14 8.83 4.26
N LEU A 39 3.85 8.72 3.92
CA LEU A 39 2.88 7.85 4.59
C LEU A 39 2.92 6.39 4.11
N ARG A 40 3.78 6.06 3.13
CA ARG A 40 3.88 4.72 2.51
C ARG A 40 2.56 4.26 1.89
N LEU A 41 1.88 5.13 1.17
CA LEU A 41 0.63 4.88 0.44
C LEU A 41 0.93 4.76 -1.07
N PRO A 42 1.40 3.59 -1.56
CA PRO A 42 1.83 3.39 -2.95
C PRO A 42 0.75 3.65 -4.00
N VAL A 43 -0.52 3.28 -3.73
CA VAL A 43 -1.61 3.49 -4.70
C VAL A 43 -1.90 4.97 -4.81
N MET A 44 -2.04 5.66 -3.68
CA MET A 44 -2.27 7.10 -3.67
C MET A 44 -1.14 7.88 -4.35
N ALA A 45 0.12 7.47 -4.13
CA ALA A 45 1.29 8.14 -4.72
C ALA A 45 1.37 8.01 -6.25
N GLY A 46 0.66 7.06 -6.86
CA GLY A 46 0.72 6.81 -8.30
C GLY A 46 -0.61 6.95 -9.05
N GLN A 47 -1.74 6.93 -8.37
CA GLN A 47 -3.06 6.81 -9.01
C GLN A 47 -4.09 7.85 -8.54
N ALA A 48 -3.79 8.69 -7.55
CA ALA A 48 -4.75 9.65 -7.01
C ALA A 48 -5.34 10.59 -8.09
N THR A 49 -4.55 11.03 -9.08
CA THR A 49 -5.03 11.87 -10.18
C THR A 49 -6.02 11.13 -11.09
N LYS A 50 -5.71 9.87 -11.43
CA LYS A 50 -6.62 9.04 -12.25
C LYS A 50 -7.96 8.82 -11.57
N PHE A 51 -7.95 8.49 -10.28
CA PHE A 51 -9.20 8.35 -9.51
C PHE A 51 -9.98 9.66 -9.43
N ALA A 52 -9.31 10.81 -9.37
CA ALA A 52 -9.98 12.12 -9.36
C ALA A 52 -10.62 12.44 -10.71
N GLU A 53 -9.95 12.11 -11.82
CA GLU A 53 -10.50 12.23 -13.18
C GLU A 53 -11.71 11.30 -13.37
N GLU A 54 -11.59 10.03 -12.98
CA GLU A 54 -12.69 9.05 -13.04
C GLU A 54 -13.88 9.49 -12.20
N ALA A 55 -13.65 9.98 -10.98
CA ALA A 55 -14.70 10.50 -10.12
C ALA A 55 -15.39 11.72 -10.74
N ALA A 56 -14.63 12.64 -11.33
CA ALA A 56 -15.19 13.80 -12.03
C ALA A 56 -16.03 13.39 -13.25
N LEU A 57 -15.58 12.41 -14.02
CA LEU A 57 -16.30 11.87 -15.19
C LEU A 57 -17.60 11.14 -14.78
N ALA A 58 -17.56 10.40 -13.66
CA ALA A 58 -18.71 9.69 -13.13
C ALA A 58 -19.67 10.57 -12.30
N GLY A 59 -19.35 11.84 -12.09
CA GLY A 59 -20.14 12.75 -11.24
C GLY A 59 -20.09 12.40 -9.75
N HIS A 60 -19.06 11.68 -9.32
CA HIS A 60 -18.83 11.35 -7.92
C HIS A 60 -18.34 12.56 -7.13
N GLY A 61 -18.81 12.69 -5.89
CA GLY A 61 -18.36 13.71 -4.98
C GLY A 61 -16.97 13.42 -4.39
N PRO A 62 -16.42 14.37 -3.61
CA PRO A 62 -15.11 14.21 -2.98
C PRO A 62 -15.03 13.02 -2.01
N LEU A 63 -16.14 12.67 -1.35
CA LEU A 63 -16.18 11.57 -0.38
C LEU A 63 -16.17 10.21 -1.08
N GLU A 64 -16.92 10.07 -2.17
CA GLU A 64 -16.96 8.87 -3.01
C GLU A 64 -15.59 8.61 -3.65
N PHE A 65 -14.96 9.67 -4.16
CA PHE A 65 -13.57 9.63 -4.63
C PHE A 65 -12.62 9.12 -3.54
N LEU A 66 -12.67 9.71 -2.35
CA LEU A 66 -11.76 9.35 -1.27
C LEU A 66 -11.99 7.91 -0.79
N ALA A 67 -13.24 7.47 -0.71
CA ALA A 67 -13.60 6.11 -0.35
C ALA A 67 -13.05 5.10 -1.38
N ALA A 68 -13.23 5.36 -2.67
CA ALA A 68 -12.73 4.50 -3.74
C ALA A 68 -11.19 4.40 -3.71
N LEU A 69 -10.51 5.54 -3.55
CA LEU A 69 -9.05 5.58 -3.49
C LEU A 69 -8.49 4.83 -2.26
N LEU A 70 -9.13 4.98 -1.10
CA LEU A 70 -8.77 4.24 0.12
C LEU A 70 -9.00 2.74 -0.03
N ALA A 71 -10.13 2.33 -0.62
CA ALA A 71 -10.44 0.92 -0.87
C ALA A 71 -9.39 0.28 -1.79
N ALA A 72 -8.97 0.99 -2.85
CA ALA A 72 -7.92 0.52 -3.76
C ALA A 72 -6.56 0.38 -3.06
N GLU A 73 -6.20 1.31 -2.17
CA GLU A 73 -4.98 1.24 -1.37
C GLU A 73 -4.97 0.01 -0.45
N VAL A 74 -6.07 -0.25 0.26
CA VAL A 74 -6.22 -1.43 1.14
C VAL A 74 -6.13 -2.72 0.32
N ALA A 75 -6.89 -2.83 -0.77
CA ALA A 75 -6.89 -4.02 -1.62
C ALA A 75 -5.50 -4.34 -2.18
N GLN A 76 -4.71 -3.32 -2.55
CA GLN A 76 -3.35 -3.55 -3.02
C GLN A 76 -2.40 -4.03 -1.91
N ARG A 77 -2.58 -3.55 -0.68
CA ARG A 77 -1.81 -4.01 0.48
C ARG A 77 -2.13 -5.45 0.82
N ASP A 78 -3.41 -5.84 0.80
CA ASP A 78 -3.84 -7.21 1.06
C ASP A 78 -3.23 -8.17 0.03
N ARG A 79 -3.31 -7.84 -1.27
CA ARG A 79 -2.65 -8.61 -2.35
C ARG A 79 -1.14 -8.74 -2.14
N ASN A 80 -0.47 -7.68 -1.70
CA ASN A 80 0.97 -7.72 -1.42
C ASN A 80 1.30 -8.62 -0.23
N VAL A 81 0.48 -8.57 0.83
CA VAL A 81 0.63 -9.45 2.01
C VAL A 81 0.41 -10.91 1.64
N GLU A 82 -0.62 -11.22 0.86
CA GLU A 82 -0.88 -12.56 0.34
C GLU A 82 0.29 -13.08 -0.49
N ARG A 83 0.76 -12.29 -1.46
CA ARG A 83 1.93 -12.64 -2.29
C ARG A 83 3.18 -12.87 -1.45
N ALA A 84 3.44 -12.00 -0.46
CA ALA A 84 4.57 -12.14 0.43
C ALA A 84 4.46 -13.42 1.27
N ARG A 85 3.27 -13.75 1.80
CA ARG A 85 3.03 -14.98 2.55
C ARG A 85 3.23 -16.23 1.70
N VAL A 86 2.68 -16.25 0.49
CA VAL A 86 2.86 -17.37 -0.46
C VAL A 86 4.34 -17.57 -0.80
N ALA A 87 5.06 -16.48 -1.08
CA ALA A 87 6.50 -16.54 -1.37
C ALA A 87 7.33 -17.02 -0.16
N GLN A 88 6.96 -16.58 1.05
CA GLN A 88 7.64 -16.98 2.29
C GLN A 88 7.33 -18.41 2.74
N ALA A 89 6.15 -18.93 2.40
CA ALA A 89 5.72 -20.27 2.79
C ALA A 89 6.61 -21.37 2.20
N ARG A 90 7.42 -21.05 1.17
CA ARG A 90 8.29 -22.01 0.46
C ARG A 90 7.55 -23.33 0.26
N PHE A 91 6.34 -23.23 -0.29
CA PHE A 91 5.53 -24.41 -0.56
C PHE A 91 6.43 -25.43 -1.27
N PRO A 92 6.40 -26.71 -0.84
CA PRO A 92 7.21 -27.74 -1.48
C PRO A 92 7.07 -27.61 -2.99
N GLU A 93 8.18 -27.67 -3.72
CA GLU A 93 8.13 -27.84 -5.18
C GLU A 93 7.13 -28.95 -5.51
N LEU A 94 6.46 -28.85 -6.68
CA LEU A 94 5.43 -29.78 -7.14
C LEU A 94 5.74 -31.20 -6.68
N LYS A 95 5.11 -31.61 -5.58
CA LYS A 95 5.42 -32.88 -4.94
C LYS A 95 4.63 -33.92 -5.71
N GLU A 96 5.31 -34.65 -6.57
CA GLU A 96 4.68 -35.73 -7.31
C GLU A 96 4.28 -36.85 -6.33
N LEU A 97 3.28 -37.64 -6.71
CA LEU A 97 2.87 -38.81 -5.92
C LEU A 97 4.06 -39.76 -5.68
N ALA A 98 5.04 -39.77 -6.58
CA ALA A 98 6.28 -40.53 -6.45
C ALA A 98 7.15 -40.10 -5.25
N ASP A 99 7.10 -38.83 -4.83
CA ASP A 99 7.87 -38.28 -3.71
C ASP A 99 7.10 -38.31 -2.37
N PHE A 100 5.90 -38.88 -2.36
CA PHE A 100 5.07 -38.97 -1.17
C PHE A 100 5.56 -40.12 -0.26
N ASN A 101 5.89 -39.80 0.99
CA ASN A 101 6.28 -40.81 1.96
C ASN A 101 5.05 -41.42 2.65
N PHE A 102 4.57 -42.55 2.12
CA PHE A 102 3.43 -43.30 2.67
C PHE A 102 3.67 -43.85 4.09
N ALA A 103 4.91 -43.90 4.58
CA ALA A 103 5.18 -44.28 5.98
C ALA A 103 4.63 -43.26 6.99
N LEU A 104 4.40 -42.01 6.58
CA LEU A 104 3.82 -40.96 7.43
C LEU A 104 2.29 -41.06 7.54
N VAL A 105 1.64 -41.80 6.63
CA VAL A 105 0.18 -42.01 6.64
C VAL A 105 -0.12 -43.49 6.43
N PRO A 106 -0.09 -44.31 7.50
CA PRO A 106 -0.23 -45.78 7.41
C PRO A 106 -1.58 -46.25 6.85
N SER A 107 -2.61 -45.40 6.87
CA SER A 107 -3.95 -45.70 6.35
C SER A 107 -4.10 -45.54 4.83
N LEU A 108 -3.10 -44.95 4.15
CA LEU A 108 -3.13 -44.76 2.70
C LEU A 108 -2.26 -45.82 2.04
N SER A 109 -2.87 -46.70 1.25
CA SER A 109 -2.16 -47.71 0.48
C SER A 109 -1.71 -47.12 -0.87
N PRO A 110 -0.43 -47.30 -1.29
CA PRO A 110 0.06 -46.76 -2.56
C PRO A 110 -0.71 -47.28 -3.79
N VAL A 111 -1.18 -48.52 -3.72
CA VAL A 111 -1.89 -49.20 -4.82
C VAL A 111 -3.25 -48.56 -5.09
N THR A 112 -3.91 -48.00 -4.07
CA THR A 112 -5.20 -47.31 -4.22
C THR A 112 -5.04 -45.91 -4.80
N VAL A 113 -3.87 -45.28 -4.65
CA VAL A 113 -3.61 -43.88 -5.05
C VAL A 113 -3.04 -43.77 -6.48
N ALA A 114 -2.46 -44.86 -7.01
CA ALA A 114 -1.87 -44.91 -8.36
C ALA A 114 -2.85 -45.38 -9.46
N ALA A 115 -4.12 -45.62 -9.13
CA ALA A 115 -5.19 -46.03 -10.05
C ALA A 115 -6.04 -44.84 -10.52
#